data_AF-A0A9X0Q0U2-F1
#
_entry.id   AF-A0A9X0Q0U2-F1
#
_cell.length_a   1.000
_cell.length_b   1.000
_cell.length_c   1.000
_cell.angle_alpha   90.00
_cell.angle_beta   90.00
_cell.angle_gamma   90.00
#
_symmetry.space_group_name_H-M   'P 1'
#
loop_
_entity.id
_entity.type
_entity.pdbx_description
1 polymer ?
#
loop_
_entity_poly.entity_id
_entity_poly.type
_entity_poly.pdbx_seq_one_letter_code
_entity_poly.pdbx_strand_id
1 'polypeptide(L)'
;MGANGLLAVFAILIAWYTLLTDERRVDLRLRISKFNLVFIIFFISTILTVIYSKVLLSVFPIKPIPWILGFNEDTLAFTCLCIIIIFFGIKVQGKILPKANLTCWISVSETYLRAKKIEQLGYLFDKYHEQLFNIISNKKWYVRVHNYLAPSLSPIEMDEEKVKKLRFKKVRRFLSKFFPYEDKRQNDIQLNISNLLKSKVFSHYLIDTYPHVAMKATCLQLRYNCEYNTNFFTYLISNPNSIMYRELRDNQNRSYTGEYALDESNALLNFYLNDIRMAIDLEIWKPVGDYVISYIKKQKGSSCFYNHPDNYYSSSDERWECPIFVGLTFFDVMVSTAIFKRSKDNMWLMYYRCFLKEILESYEKSSSIDVNREFPMRFDYLIYELISRCNIWAGATEHLNYDNWTTEEKEQSPEFFASKTLGEMMYLIITSEKMHNNQKTYLLEIIIKRMDSLDKKKKSAYSKEIFNNLIRAFSPASIDINAVNKLRQLYKGVDHVLKNKNSTFEVELSKYPDQ
;
A
#
# COMPACT_ATOMS: atom_id res chain seq x y z
N MET A 1 29.74 48.00 -19.96
CA MET A 1 28.83 47.93 -18.83
C MET A 1 29.53 48.58 -17.65
N GLY A 2 29.18 49.84 -17.34
CA GLY A 2 29.76 50.54 -16.19
C GLY A 2 29.35 49.88 -14.87
N ALA A 3 30.07 50.20 -13.77
CA ALA A 3 29.81 49.68 -12.43
C ALA A 3 28.33 49.77 -12.00
N ASN A 4 27.63 50.82 -12.43
CA ASN A 4 26.20 51.05 -12.17
C ASN A 4 25.29 49.96 -12.77
N GLY A 5 25.59 49.48 -13.98
CA GLY A 5 24.80 48.41 -14.60
C GLY A 5 24.96 47.07 -13.90
N LEU A 6 26.15 46.81 -13.35
CA LEU A 6 26.44 45.58 -12.61
C LEU A 6 25.80 45.58 -11.22
N LEU A 7 25.85 46.72 -10.54
CA LEU A 7 25.10 46.95 -9.29
C LEU A 7 23.60 46.76 -9.49
N ALA A 8 23.03 47.25 -10.59
CA ALA A 8 21.61 47.06 -10.90
C ALA A 8 21.26 45.57 -11.06
N VAL A 9 22.08 44.78 -11.78
CA VAL A 9 21.83 43.34 -11.93
C VAL A 9 21.97 42.60 -10.59
N PHE A 10 22.98 42.93 -9.78
CA PHE A 10 23.10 42.33 -8.44
C PHE A 10 21.91 42.67 -7.55
N ALA A 11 21.43 43.92 -7.58
CA ALA A 11 20.24 44.34 -6.85
C ALA A 11 19.00 43.54 -7.30
N ILE A 12 18.83 43.33 -8.61
CA ILE A 12 17.74 42.52 -9.16
C ILE A 12 17.84 41.06 -8.69
N LEU A 13 19.04 40.46 -8.70
CA LEU A 13 19.24 39.08 -8.23
C LEU A 13 18.95 38.92 -6.73
N ILE A 14 19.35 39.89 -5.91
CA ILE A 14 19.06 39.91 -4.47
C ILE A 14 17.56 40.07 -4.23
N ALA A 15 16.91 41.03 -4.90
CA ALA A 15 15.48 41.26 -4.80
C ALA A 15 14.70 39.99 -5.19
N TRP A 16 15.08 39.37 -6.30
CA TRP A 16 14.50 38.10 -6.73
C TRP A 16 14.67 36.99 -5.69
N TYR A 17 15.87 36.84 -5.09
CA TYR A 17 16.11 35.87 -4.02
C TYR A 17 15.24 36.12 -2.79
N THR A 18 15.04 37.39 -2.40
CA THR A 18 14.19 37.75 -1.24
C THR A 18 12.71 37.51 -1.48
N LEU A 19 12.25 37.59 -2.74
CA LEU A 19 10.86 37.32 -3.14
C LEU A 19 10.52 35.82 -3.18
N LEU A 20 11.52 34.94 -3.14
CA LEU A 20 11.28 33.50 -3.12
C LEU A 20 10.64 33.06 -1.81
N THR A 21 9.67 32.16 -1.91
CA THR A 21 9.09 31.46 -0.75
C THR A 21 10.20 30.72 0.04
N ASP A 22 9.98 30.55 1.35
CA ASP A 22 10.94 29.86 2.23
C ASP A 22 11.36 28.49 1.66
N GLU A 23 10.40 27.74 1.11
CA GLU A 23 10.61 26.44 0.45
C GLU A 23 11.59 26.53 -0.70
N ARG A 24 11.40 27.51 -1.60
CA ARG A 24 12.25 27.70 -2.78
C ARG A 24 13.65 28.16 -2.39
N ARG A 25 13.79 28.95 -1.33
CA ARG A 25 15.11 29.35 -0.81
C ARG A 25 15.89 28.17 -0.27
N VAL A 26 15.25 27.29 0.49
CA VAL A 26 15.89 26.08 1.03
C VAL A 26 16.16 25.05 -0.07
N ASP A 27 15.25 24.89 -1.01
CA ASP A 27 15.44 24.07 -2.22
C ASP A 27 16.66 24.53 -3.05
N LEU A 28 16.84 25.84 -3.25
CA LEU A 28 18.05 26.37 -3.91
C LEU A 28 19.31 26.08 -3.10
N ARG A 29 19.27 26.30 -1.78
CA ARG A 29 20.40 26.00 -0.89
C ARG A 29 20.80 24.52 -0.95
N LEU A 30 19.83 23.61 -1.00
CA LEU A 30 20.07 22.17 -1.13
C LEU A 30 20.72 21.82 -2.47
N ARG A 31 20.41 22.53 -3.57
CA ARG A 31 20.97 22.25 -4.91
C ARG A 31 22.31 22.90 -5.18
N ILE A 32 22.66 23.98 -4.48
CA ILE A 32 23.94 24.67 -4.65
C ILE A 32 25.02 23.91 -3.88
N SER A 33 25.91 23.22 -4.60
CA SER A 33 27.09 22.59 -4.02
C SER A 33 28.19 23.62 -3.74
N LYS A 34 29.17 23.28 -2.90
CA LYS A 34 30.36 24.12 -2.69
C LYS A 34 31.11 24.42 -4.00
N PHE A 35 31.13 23.47 -4.93
CA PHE A 35 31.73 23.66 -6.26
C PHE A 35 30.99 24.70 -7.09
N ASN A 36 29.65 24.69 -7.04
CA ASN A 36 28.83 25.71 -7.71
C ASN A 36 29.13 27.11 -7.17
N LEU A 37 29.42 27.22 -5.87
CA LEU A 37 29.80 28.49 -5.24
C LEU A 37 31.17 28.97 -5.75
N VAL A 38 32.15 28.08 -5.84
CA VAL A 38 33.47 28.39 -6.45
C VAL A 38 33.32 28.82 -7.91
N PHE A 39 32.45 28.16 -8.68
CA PHE A 39 32.14 28.55 -10.05
C PHE A 39 31.58 29.97 -10.13
N ILE A 40 30.61 30.32 -9.27
CA ILE A 40 30.06 31.69 -9.21
C ILE A 40 31.14 32.70 -8.82
N ILE A 41 31.95 32.41 -7.79
CA ILE A 41 33.06 33.27 -7.37
C ILE A 41 34.05 33.48 -8.50
N PHE A 42 34.37 32.43 -9.27
CA PHE A 42 35.26 32.53 -10.40
C PHE A 42 34.77 33.56 -11.43
N PHE A 43 33.51 33.47 -11.88
CA PHE A 43 32.95 34.45 -12.83
C PHE A 43 32.86 35.86 -12.24
N ILE A 44 32.50 36.01 -10.96
CA ILE A 44 32.48 37.32 -10.29
C ILE A 44 33.90 37.90 -10.22
N SER A 45 34.91 37.09 -9.91
CA SER A 45 36.32 37.49 -9.88
C SER A 45 36.82 37.89 -11.27
N THR A 46 36.41 37.16 -12.32
CA THR A 46 36.71 37.53 -13.71
C THR A 46 36.09 38.88 -14.07
N ILE A 47 34.82 39.11 -13.71
CA ILE A 47 34.15 40.40 -13.93
C ILE A 47 34.89 41.55 -13.22
N LEU A 48 35.25 41.36 -11.95
CA LEU A 48 35.98 42.37 -11.17
C LEU A 48 37.37 42.64 -11.77
N THR A 49 38.11 41.61 -12.16
CA THR A 49 39.44 41.76 -12.78
C THR A 49 39.34 42.54 -14.09
N VAL A 50 38.30 42.31 -14.89
CA VAL A 50 38.06 43.04 -16.16
C VAL A 50 37.72 44.50 -15.92
N ILE A 51 36.90 44.82 -14.92
CA ILE A 51 36.48 46.21 -14.63
C ILE A 51 37.63 47.02 -14.03
N TYR A 52 38.42 46.41 -13.14
CA TYR A 52 39.55 47.07 -12.50
C TYR A 52 40.87 46.90 -13.28
N SER A 53 40.83 46.36 -14.50
CA SER A 53 42.02 46.11 -15.34
C SER A 53 42.89 47.36 -15.50
N LYS A 54 42.27 48.52 -15.77
CA LYS A 54 42.95 49.82 -15.95
C LYS A 54 43.65 50.30 -14.68
N VAL A 55 43.08 50.00 -13.51
CA VAL A 55 43.66 50.35 -12.20
C VAL A 55 44.77 49.36 -11.83
N LEU A 56 44.56 48.08 -12.05
CA LEU A 56 45.57 47.03 -11.81
C LEU A 56 46.83 47.23 -12.65
N LEU A 57 46.69 47.59 -13.93
CA LEU A 57 47.81 47.90 -14.82
C LEU A 57 48.56 49.18 -14.43
N SER A 58 47.92 50.11 -13.68
CA SER A 58 48.59 51.30 -13.15
C SER A 58 49.44 51.04 -11.91
N VAL A 59 49.16 49.94 -11.19
CA VAL A 59 49.84 49.57 -9.93
C VAL A 59 50.85 48.44 -10.13
N PHE A 60 50.62 47.54 -11.09
CA PHE A 60 51.50 46.40 -11.38
C PHE A 60 52.00 46.43 -12.84
N PRO A 61 53.32 46.25 -13.10
CA PRO A 61 53.91 46.30 -14.45
C PRO A 61 53.67 44.97 -15.20
N ILE A 62 52.42 44.64 -15.50
CA ILE A 62 52.02 43.45 -16.25
C ILE A 62 51.63 43.87 -17.67
N LYS A 63 52.00 43.09 -18.69
CA LYS A 63 51.59 43.36 -20.07
C LYS A 63 50.06 43.25 -20.20
N PRO A 64 49.40 44.16 -20.93
CA PRO A 64 47.97 44.08 -21.17
C PRO A 64 47.63 42.77 -21.89
N ILE A 65 46.61 42.08 -21.39
CA ILE A 65 46.13 40.83 -21.99
C ILE A 65 45.49 41.18 -23.34
N PRO A 66 45.92 40.59 -24.47
CA PRO A 66 45.29 40.84 -25.75
C PRO A 66 43.88 40.27 -25.75
N TRP A 67 42.90 41.06 -26.18
CA TRP A 67 41.54 40.61 -26.36
C TRP A 67 41.49 39.59 -27.51
N ILE A 68 41.07 38.36 -27.20
CA ILE A 68 40.93 37.27 -28.16
C ILE A 68 39.45 37.19 -28.58
N LEU A 69 39.16 36.82 -29.83
CA LEU A 69 37.79 36.56 -30.35
C LEU A 69 36.83 37.77 -30.37
N GLY A 70 37.32 39.01 -30.47
CA GLY A 70 36.48 40.20 -30.63
C GLY A 70 35.71 40.62 -29.37
N PHE A 71 36.08 40.07 -28.20
CA PHE A 71 35.55 40.51 -26.92
C PHE A 71 36.17 41.84 -26.49
N ASN A 72 35.34 42.78 -26.03
CA ASN A 72 35.72 43.97 -25.27
C ASN A 72 35.42 43.79 -23.77
N GLU A 73 35.98 44.66 -22.92
CA GLU A 73 35.72 44.72 -21.45
C GLU A 73 34.24 44.54 -21.12
N ASP A 74 33.41 45.31 -21.83
CA ASP A 74 31.96 45.36 -21.64
C ASP A 74 31.23 44.09 -22.06
N THR A 75 31.63 43.52 -23.20
CA THR A 75 31.01 42.31 -23.73
C THR A 75 31.39 41.07 -22.92
N LEU A 76 32.63 41.01 -22.40
CA LEU A 76 33.08 39.89 -21.56
C LEU A 76 32.38 39.92 -20.20
N ALA A 77 32.25 41.09 -19.57
CA ALA A 77 31.49 41.24 -18.33
C ALA A 77 30.02 40.83 -18.51
N PHE A 78 29.41 41.24 -19.63
CA PHE A 78 28.03 40.87 -19.97
C PHE A 78 27.87 39.36 -20.22
N THR A 79 28.78 38.71 -20.96
CA THR A 79 28.69 37.26 -21.19
C THR A 79 28.88 36.46 -19.91
N CYS A 80 29.82 36.84 -19.03
CA CYS A 80 29.95 36.22 -17.70
C CYS A 80 28.66 36.33 -16.89
N LEU A 81 27.99 37.47 -16.95
CA LEU A 81 26.72 37.71 -16.26
C LEU A 81 25.59 36.86 -16.86
N CYS A 82 25.49 36.77 -18.19
CA CYS A 82 24.55 35.85 -18.86
C CYS A 82 24.81 34.39 -18.44
N ILE A 83 26.06 33.96 -18.35
CA ILE A 83 26.43 32.60 -17.89
C ILE A 83 25.93 32.38 -16.45
N ILE A 84 26.12 33.34 -15.55
CA ILE A 84 25.61 33.26 -14.17
C ILE A 84 24.08 33.14 -14.15
N ILE A 85 23.37 33.96 -14.93
CA ILE A 85 21.89 33.93 -15.00
C ILE A 85 21.42 32.57 -15.55
N ILE A 86 21.99 32.09 -16.65
CA ILE A 86 21.66 30.79 -17.25
C ILE A 86 21.95 29.67 -16.24
N PHE A 87 23.08 29.73 -15.54
CA PHE A 87 23.43 28.76 -14.51
C PHE A 87 22.40 28.72 -13.38
N PHE A 88 21.99 29.87 -12.85
CA PHE A 88 20.92 29.94 -11.85
C PHE A 88 19.60 29.41 -12.40
N GLY A 89 19.22 29.77 -13.63
CA GLY A 89 18.01 29.27 -14.29
C GLY A 89 17.97 27.73 -14.37
N ILE A 90 19.06 27.12 -14.84
CA ILE A 90 19.21 25.66 -14.90
C ILE A 90 19.10 25.04 -13.50
N LYS A 91 19.74 25.66 -12.49
CA LYS A 91 19.70 25.16 -11.12
C LYS A 91 18.32 25.31 -10.48
N VAL A 92 17.56 26.34 -10.79
CA VAL A 92 16.19 26.56 -10.29
C VAL A 92 15.23 25.50 -10.82
N GLN A 93 15.43 25.02 -12.05
CA GLN A 93 14.57 24.01 -12.67
C GLN A 93 14.98 22.56 -12.36
N GLY A 94 16.24 22.33 -11.95
CA GLY A 94 16.75 20.98 -11.71
C GLY A 94 16.07 20.23 -10.55
N LYS A 95 15.95 18.90 -10.67
CA LYS A 95 15.36 18.02 -9.63
C LYS A 95 16.39 17.16 -8.87
N ILE A 96 17.67 17.38 -9.11
CA ILE A 96 18.74 16.51 -8.60
C ILE A 96 19.47 17.19 -7.45
N LEU A 97 19.50 16.51 -6.31
CA LEU A 97 20.30 16.87 -5.15
C LEU A 97 21.77 16.45 -5.37
N PRO A 98 22.76 17.35 -5.23
CA PRO A 98 24.16 16.98 -5.27
C PRO A 98 24.51 15.99 -4.15
N LYS A 99 25.33 14.98 -4.44
CA LYS A 99 25.77 13.97 -3.44
C LYS A 99 26.47 14.58 -2.22
N ALA A 100 27.10 15.75 -2.39
CA ALA A 100 27.74 16.49 -1.30
C ALA A 100 26.73 17.11 -0.30
N ASN A 101 25.49 17.33 -0.74
CA ASN A 101 24.46 18.03 0.02
C ASN A 101 23.43 17.07 0.64
N LEU A 102 23.63 15.75 0.54
CA LEU A 102 22.78 14.75 1.19
C LEU A 102 22.81 14.87 2.73
N THR A 103 23.94 15.27 3.30
CA THR A 103 24.03 15.59 4.74
C THR A 103 23.25 16.85 5.10
N CYS A 104 23.21 17.84 4.20
CA CYS A 104 22.40 19.04 4.36
C CYS A 104 20.90 18.72 4.26
N TRP A 105 20.50 17.75 3.42
CA TRP A 105 19.13 17.25 3.39
C TRP A 105 18.70 16.66 4.74
N ILE A 106 19.54 15.82 5.35
CA ILE A 106 19.25 15.21 6.65
C ILE A 106 19.02 16.29 7.71
N SER A 107 19.93 17.28 7.81
CA SER A 107 19.78 18.34 8.81
C SER A 107 18.57 19.23 8.57
N VAL A 108 18.27 19.57 7.31
CA VAL A 108 17.11 20.39 6.93
C VAL A 108 15.81 19.65 7.24
N SER A 109 15.71 18.38 6.83
CA SER A 109 14.49 17.58 7.03
C SER A 109 14.18 17.37 8.51
N GLU A 110 15.18 17.09 9.34
CA GLU A 110 15.01 16.98 10.80
C GLU A 110 14.62 18.32 11.44
N THR A 111 15.24 19.41 11.00
CA THR A 111 14.90 20.75 11.51
C THR A 111 13.46 21.11 11.16
N TYR A 112 13.01 20.84 9.94
CA TYR A 112 11.65 21.10 9.51
C TYR A 112 10.63 20.23 10.23
N LEU A 113 10.95 18.95 10.44
CA LEU A 113 10.11 18.05 11.23
C LEU A 113 9.96 18.56 12.67
N ARG A 114 11.06 18.95 13.33
CA ARG A 114 11.05 19.50 14.70
C ARG A 114 10.31 20.84 14.79
N ALA A 115 10.47 21.70 13.78
CA ALA A 115 9.80 22.99 13.69
C ALA A 115 8.34 22.89 13.22
N LYS A 116 7.81 21.68 12.98
CA LYS A 116 6.46 21.42 12.44
C LYS A 116 6.19 22.12 11.10
N LYS A 117 7.23 22.35 10.30
CA LYS A 117 7.16 22.89 8.93
C LYS A 117 6.88 21.76 7.93
N ILE A 118 5.72 21.12 8.11
CA ILE A 118 5.34 19.87 7.43
C ILE A 118 5.06 20.10 5.95
N GLU A 119 4.41 21.19 5.58
CA GLU A 119 4.12 21.55 4.20
C GLU A 119 5.40 21.72 3.38
N GLN A 120 6.34 22.49 3.95
CA GLN A 120 7.64 22.74 3.33
C GLN A 120 8.45 21.46 3.20
N LEU A 121 8.42 20.60 4.21
CA LEU A 121 9.07 19.30 4.17
C LEU A 121 8.45 18.40 3.11
N GLY A 122 7.11 18.37 3.00
CA GLY A 122 6.39 17.59 2.01
C GLY A 122 6.71 18.04 0.58
N TYR A 123 6.73 19.34 0.32
CA TYR A 123 7.15 19.90 -0.98
C TYR A 123 8.56 19.44 -1.37
N LEU A 124 9.52 19.52 -0.45
CA LEU A 124 10.88 19.08 -0.74
C LEU A 124 10.97 17.55 -0.90
N PHE A 125 10.22 16.81 -0.10
CA PHE A 125 10.18 15.35 -0.16
C PHE A 125 9.62 14.87 -1.49
N ASP A 126 8.49 15.42 -1.92
CA ASP A 126 7.89 15.19 -3.24
C ASP A 126 8.88 15.48 -4.37
N LYS A 127 9.65 16.55 -4.27
CA LYS A 127 10.65 16.88 -5.29
C LYS A 127 11.82 15.90 -5.38
N TYR A 128 12.28 15.37 -4.25
CA TYR A 128 13.51 14.58 -4.16
C TYR A 128 13.31 13.07 -3.94
N HIS A 129 12.07 12.60 -3.73
CA HIS A 129 11.79 11.22 -3.36
C HIS A 129 12.39 10.20 -4.35
N GLU A 130 12.25 10.42 -5.66
CA GLU A 130 12.79 9.50 -6.68
C GLU A 130 14.29 9.25 -6.51
N GLN A 131 15.05 10.32 -6.28
CA GLN A 131 16.49 10.21 -6.07
C GLN A 131 16.80 9.50 -4.74
N LEU A 132 16.10 9.87 -3.67
CA LEU A 132 16.31 9.31 -2.33
C LEU A 132 15.95 7.82 -2.30
N PHE A 133 14.85 7.44 -2.93
CA PHE A 133 14.36 6.07 -3.02
C PHE A 133 15.29 5.21 -3.86
N ASN A 134 15.80 5.74 -4.97
CA ASN A 134 16.82 5.07 -5.78
C ASN A 134 18.12 4.83 -4.98
N ILE A 135 18.55 5.79 -4.16
CA ILE A 135 19.71 5.61 -3.27
C ILE A 135 19.46 4.49 -2.25
N ILE A 136 18.25 4.39 -1.71
CA ILE A 136 17.88 3.37 -0.72
C ILE A 136 17.76 1.98 -1.36
N SER A 137 17.06 1.86 -2.48
CA SER A 137 16.76 0.58 -3.14
C SER A 137 17.99 -0.03 -3.83
N ASN A 138 18.84 0.80 -4.44
CA ASN A 138 20.00 0.31 -5.17
C ASN A 138 21.26 0.31 -4.31
N LYS A 139 21.65 -0.89 -3.85
CA LYS A 139 23.00 -1.12 -3.32
C LYS A 139 24.03 -0.70 -4.37
N LYS A 140 25.05 0.05 -3.98
CA LYS A 140 26.16 0.41 -4.88
C LYS A 140 26.96 -0.81 -5.31
N TRP A 141 27.63 -0.70 -6.47
CA TRP A 141 28.37 -1.82 -7.07
C TRP A 141 29.37 -2.46 -6.10
N TYR A 142 30.09 -1.67 -5.30
CA TYR A 142 31.08 -2.19 -4.35
C TYR A 142 30.44 -2.97 -3.20
N VAL A 143 29.24 -2.58 -2.74
CA VAL A 143 28.47 -3.33 -1.73
C VAL A 143 27.90 -4.61 -2.35
N ARG A 144 27.50 -4.59 -3.62
CA ARG A 144 27.07 -5.80 -4.35
C ARG A 144 28.24 -6.78 -4.49
N VAL A 145 29.42 -6.29 -4.83
CA VAL A 145 30.65 -7.10 -4.91
C VAL A 145 31.01 -7.64 -3.54
N HIS A 146 30.94 -6.84 -2.47
CA HIS A 146 31.14 -7.33 -1.11
C HIS A 146 30.16 -8.46 -0.76
N ASN A 147 28.85 -8.24 -0.95
CA ASN A 147 27.80 -9.23 -0.62
C ASN A 147 27.87 -10.48 -1.50
N TYR A 148 28.25 -10.32 -2.76
CA TYR A 148 28.60 -11.45 -3.60
C TYR A 148 29.77 -12.18 -2.96
N LEU A 149 30.88 -11.50 -2.65
CA LEU A 149 32.08 -12.14 -2.13
C LEU A 149 31.91 -12.76 -0.73
N ALA A 150 31.05 -12.21 0.11
CA ALA A 150 30.73 -12.69 1.44
C ALA A 150 29.23 -12.57 1.70
N PRO A 151 28.41 -13.54 1.24
CA PRO A 151 26.97 -13.52 1.51
C PRO A 151 26.73 -13.65 3.02
N SER A 152 25.78 -12.88 3.55
CA SER A 152 25.25 -13.04 4.90
C SER A 152 24.71 -14.47 5.04
N LEU A 153 25.19 -15.23 6.03
CA LEU A 153 24.75 -16.60 6.23
C LEU A 153 23.26 -16.61 6.63
N SER A 154 22.39 -17.14 5.78
CA SER A 154 21.18 -17.81 6.23
C SER A 154 21.55 -19.19 6.80
N PRO A 155 20.76 -19.76 7.74
CA PRO A 155 21.00 -21.11 8.23
C PRO A 155 20.71 -22.07 7.07
N ILE A 156 21.77 -22.60 6.46
CA ILE A 156 21.69 -23.63 5.43
C ILE A 156 22.09 -24.93 6.08
N GLU A 157 21.18 -25.90 6.07
CA GLU A 157 21.39 -27.29 6.50
C GLU A 157 22.68 -27.89 5.92
N MET A 158 23.34 -28.68 6.75
CA MET A 158 24.67 -29.21 6.53
C MET A 158 24.62 -30.44 5.62
N ASP A 159 25.49 -30.45 4.61
CA ASP A 159 25.76 -31.63 3.79
C ASP A 159 27.26 -31.69 3.44
N GLU A 160 27.81 -32.91 3.33
CA GLU A 160 29.22 -33.27 3.48
C GLU A 160 30.12 -32.90 2.26
N GLU A 161 29.56 -32.52 1.10
CA GLU A 161 30.34 -32.14 -0.10
C GLU A 161 31.15 -30.82 0.00
N LYS A 162 31.10 -30.09 1.12
CA LYS A 162 31.52 -28.67 1.23
C LYS A 162 33.01 -28.41 1.56
N VAL A 163 33.89 -29.41 1.68
CA VAL A 163 35.29 -29.19 2.10
C VAL A 163 36.14 -28.45 1.03
N LYS A 164 35.93 -28.71 -0.28
CA LYS A 164 36.57 -27.93 -1.37
C LYS A 164 35.97 -26.51 -1.51
N LYS A 165 34.67 -26.33 -1.25
CA LYS A 165 33.99 -25.02 -1.24
C LYS A 165 34.46 -24.12 -0.08
N LEU A 166 35.03 -24.68 1.00
CA LEU A 166 35.52 -23.93 2.16
C LEU A 166 36.78 -23.07 1.89
N ARG A 167 37.74 -23.56 1.08
CA ARG A 167 38.95 -22.80 0.72
C ARG A 167 38.62 -21.61 -0.18
N PHE A 168 37.76 -21.81 -1.18
CA PHE A 168 37.21 -20.73 -2.00
C PHE A 168 36.43 -19.71 -1.17
N LYS A 169 35.67 -20.15 -0.15
CA LYS A 169 34.97 -19.26 0.78
C LYS A 169 35.92 -18.39 1.62
N LYS A 170 37.09 -18.90 2.04
CA LYS A 170 38.11 -18.11 2.76
C LYS A 170 38.73 -17.04 1.87
N VAL A 171 39.10 -17.37 0.63
CA VAL A 171 39.66 -16.40 -0.33
C VAL A 171 38.63 -15.34 -0.70
N ARG A 172 37.38 -15.75 -0.98
CA ARG A 172 36.27 -14.85 -1.30
C ARG A 172 35.96 -13.89 -0.13
N ARG A 173 35.97 -14.38 1.12
CA ARG A 173 35.85 -13.56 2.35
C ARG A 173 37.06 -12.66 2.61
N PHE A 174 38.25 -13.06 2.19
CA PHE A 174 39.43 -12.19 2.29
C PHE A 174 39.31 -11.05 1.27
N LEU A 175 38.93 -11.37 0.03
CA LEU A 175 38.69 -10.39 -1.02
C LEU A 175 37.54 -9.43 -0.71
N SER A 176 36.50 -9.89 0.01
CA SER A 176 35.41 -9.00 0.43
C SER A 176 35.89 -7.90 1.38
N LYS A 177 36.96 -8.10 2.16
CA LYS A 177 37.51 -7.06 3.06
C LYS A 177 37.99 -5.81 2.34
N PHE A 178 38.33 -5.91 1.06
CA PHE A 178 38.73 -4.75 0.24
C PHE A 178 37.56 -3.89 -0.22
N PHE A 179 36.33 -4.41 -0.11
CA PHE A 179 35.12 -3.68 -0.45
C PHE A 179 34.36 -3.33 0.83
N PRO A 180 33.84 -2.11 0.99
CA PRO A 180 33.07 -1.78 2.17
C PRO A 180 31.75 -2.56 2.19
N TYR A 181 31.43 -3.11 3.37
CA TYR A 181 30.21 -3.88 3.62
C TYR A 181 28.94 -3.02 3.51
N GLU A 182 29.02 -1.77 3.95
CA GLU A 182 27.91 -0.81 3.94
C GLU A 182 28.37 0.57 3.43
N ASP A 183 27.46 1.33 2.82
CA ASP A 183 27.67 2.75 2.55
C ASP A 183 27.05 3.58 3.66
N LYS A 184 27.90 4.18 4.51
CA LYS A 184 27.47 5.02 5.62
C LYS A 184 26.44 6.09 5.19
N ARG A 185 26.64 6.71 4.02
CA ARG A 185 25.70 7.73 3.52
C ARG A 185 24.33 7.16 3.15
N GLN A 186 24.31 5.95 2.58
CA GLN A 186 23.05 5.27 2.25
C GLN A 186 22.30 4.93 3.55
N ASN A 187 23.01 4.42 4.56
CA ASN A 187 22.44 4.13 5.87
C ASN A 187 21.90 5.39 6.56
N ASP A 188 22.65 6.50 6.54
CA ASP A 188 22.24 7.77 7.15
C ASP A 188 20.96 8.31 6.49
N ILE A 189 20.86 8.22 5.16
CA ILE A 189 19.65 8.59 4.41
C ILE A 189 18.50 7.64 4.75
N GLN A 190 18.74 6.33 4.74
CA GLN A 190 17.72 5.33 5.05
C GLN A 190 17.16 5.55 6.46
N LEU A 191 18.02 5.86 7.44
CA LEU A 191 17.62 6.19 8.81
C LEU A 191 16.79 7.48 8.85
N ASN A 192 17.25 8.54 8.19
CA ASN A 192 16.53 9.81 8.12
C ASN A 192 15.13 9.62 7.52
N ILE A 193 15.02 8.99 6.34
CA ILE A 193 13.74 8.72 5.68
C ILE A 193 12.85 7.83 6.56
N SER A 194 13.42 6.81 7.20
CA SER A 194 12.66 5.98 8.15
C SER A 194 12.12 6.82 9.31
N ASN A 195 12.91 7.72 9.89
CA ASN A 195 12.46 8.59 10.98
C ASN A 195 11.37 9.58 10.53
N LEU A 196 11.48 10.12 9.31
CA LEU A 196 10.45 10.99 8.73
C LEU A 196 9.14 10.23 8.57
N LEU A 197 9.18 9.05 7.94
CA LEU A 197 7.99 8.22 7.68
C LEU A 197 7.37 7.63 8.95
N LYS A 198 8.14 7.47 10.02
CA LYS A 198 7.62 7.08 11.35
C LYS A 198 6.85 8.20 12.05
N SER A 199 7.11 9.46 11.70
CA SER A 199 6.33 10.57 12.26
C SER A 199 4.92 10.56 11.68
N LYS A 200 3.93 10.20 12.50
CA LYS A 200 2.51 10.14 12.10
C LYS A 200 2.01 11.44 11.46
N VAL A 201 2.44 12.58 11.98
CA VAL A 201 2.03 13.90 11.46
C VAL A 201 2.53 14.09 10.03
N PHE A 202 3.79 13.73 9.77
CA PHE A 202 4.37 13.86 8.44
C PHE A 202 3.83 12.80 7.49
N SER A 203 3.69 11.54 7.94
CA SER A 203 3.17 10.46 7.11
C SER A 203 1.72 10.71 6.68
N HIS A 204 0.84 11.14 7.59
CA HIS A 204 -0.56 11.45 7.25
C HIS A 204 -0.63 12.61 6.25
N TYR A 205 0.13 13.70 6.49
CA TYR A 205 0.21 14.81 5.55
C TYR A 205 0.68 14.37 4.15
N LEU A 206 1.69 13.49 4.10
CA LEU A 206 2.20 12.94 2.85
C LEU A 206 1.15 12.08 2.13
N ILE A 207 0.39 11.27 2.87
CA ILE A 207 -0.70 10.45 2.31
C ILE A 207 -1.79 11.33 1.70
N ASP A 208 -2.19 12.39 2.39
CA ASP A 208 -3.28 13.27 1.93
C ASP A 208 -2.85 14.18 0.77
N THR A 209 -1.65 14.76 0.84
CA THR A 209 -1.20 15.78 -0.11
C THR A 209 -0.46 15.19 -1.31
N TYR A 210 0.34 14.14 -1.08
CA TYR A 210 1.21 13.52 -2.09
C TYR A 210 1.06 11.99 -2.09
N PRO A 211 -0.15 11.44 -2.34
CA PRO A 211 -0.44 10.01 -2.20
C PRO A 211 0.49 9.13 -3.04
N HIS A 212 0.88 9.59 -4.24
CA HIS A 212 1.79 8.85 -5.11
C HIS A 212 3.19 8.64 -4.49
N VAL A 213 3.67 9.61 -3.72
CA VAL A 213 4.96 9.51 -3.01
C VAL A 213 4.83 8.57 -1.82
N ALA A 214 3.75 8.70 -1.06
CA ALA A 214 3.47 7.85 0.08
C ALA A 214 3.34 6.37 -0.34
N MET A 215 2.63 6.10 -1.45
CA MET A 215 2.52 4.76 -2.03
C MET A 215 3.89 4.19 -2.41
N LYS A 216 4.70 4.93 -3.16
CA LYS A 216 6.06 4.49 -3.53
C LYS A 216 6.95 4.22 -2.31
N ALA A 217 6.76 4.97 -1.22
CA ALA A 217 7.50 4.76 0.01
C ALA A 217 7.21 3.40 0.66
N THR A 218 6.02 2.81 0.44
CA THR A 218 5.67 1.48 0.96
C THR A 218 6.53 0.35 0.37
N CYS A 219 7.09 0.56 -0.83
CA CYS A 219 7.94 -0.40 -1.52
C CYS A 219 9.42 -0.33 -1.11
N LEU A 220 9.82 0.64 -0.29
CA LEU A 220 11.21 0.77 0.14
C LEU A 220 11.60 -0.40 1.03
N GLN A 221 12.86 -0.85 1.01
CA GLN A 221 13.42 -1.83 1.94
C GLN A 221 14.10 -1.15 3.14
N LEU A 222 13.33 -0.50 4.00
CA LEU A 222 13.77 0.08 5.27
C LEU A 222 13.86 -1.00 6.37
N ARG A 223 14.80 -0.84 7.31
CA ARG A 223 14.99 -1.75 8.45
C ARG A 223 13.72 -2.00 9.28
N TYR A 224 12.70 -1.13 9.18
CA TYR A 224 11.42 -1.19 9.89
C TYR A 224 10.21 -0.95 8.99
N ASN A 225 10.26 -1.36 7.73
CA ASN A 225 9.19 -1.16 6.75
C ASN A 225 7.78 -1.47 7.24
N CYS A 226 7.65 -2.56 7.99
CA CYS A 226 6.35 -3.05 8.43
C CYS A 226 5.58 -1.98 9.23
N GLU A 227 6.29 -1.11 9.97
CA GLU A 227 5.66 -0.05 10.77
C GLU A 227 5.04 1.04 9.88
N TYR A 228 5.76 1.50 8.86
CA TYR A 228 5.23 2.51 7.93
C TYR A 228 4.07 1.96 7.12
N ASN A 229 4.21 0.76 6.54
CA ASN A 229 3.16 0.14 5.72
C ASN A 229 1.90 -0.09 6.55
N THR A 230 2.05 -0.57 7.80
CA THR A 230 0.93 -0.74 8.72
C THR A 230 0.23 0.61 8.97
N ASN A 231 0.99 1.65 9.31
CA ASN A 231 0.44 2.98 9.56
C ASN A 231 -0.24 3.56 8.31
N PHE A 232 0.34 3.37 7.12
CA PHE A 232 -0.20 3.86 5.85
C PHE A 232 -1.60 3.28 5.58
N PHE A 233 -1.73 1.96 5.55
CA PHE A 233 -3.02 1.33 5.27
C PHE A 233 -4.01 1.51 6.41
N THR A 234 -3.56 1.50 7.67
CA THR A 234 -4.42 1.80 8.83
C THR A 234 -5.00 3.22 8.72
N TYR A 235 -4.17 4.20 8.35
CA TYR A 235 -4.63 5.57 8.16
C TYR A 235 -5.69 5.66 7.07
N LEU A 236 -5.44 5.05 5.91
CA LEU A 236 -6.39 5.03 4.79
C LEU A 236 -7.76 4.48 5.19
N ILE A 237 -7.82 3.32 5.86
CA ILE A 237 -9.10 2.74 6.27
C ILE A 237 -9.75 3.51 7.42
N SER A 238 -8.96 4.17 8.28
CA SER A 238 -9.48 4.91 9.43
C SER A 238 -10.06 6.28 9.11
N ASN A 239 -9.70 6.84 7.94
CA ASN A 239 -10.12 8.17 7.52
C ASN A 239 -11.12 8.07 6.35
N PRO A 240 -12.42 8.35 6.57
CA PRO A 240 -13.43 8.32 5.51
C PRO A 240 -13.18 9.26 4.33
N ASN A 241 -12.36 10.29 4.51
CA ASN A 241 -11.97 11.22 3.45
C ASN A 241 -10.73 10.77 2.67
N SER A 242 -10.19 9.58 2.95
CA SER A 242 -8.99 9.11 2.28
C SER A 242 -9.25 8.72 0.83
N ILE A 243 -8.18 8.68 0.05
CA ILE A 243 -8.21 8.22 -1.35
C ILE A 243 -8.79 6.81 -1.50
N MET A 244 -8.63 5.95 -0.49
CA MET A 244 -9.16 4.57 -0.49
C MET A 244 -10.69 4.56 -0.54
N TYR A 245 -11.35 5.41 0.24
CA TYR A 245 -12.82 5.49 0.27
C TYR A 245 -13.37 5.98 -1.06
N ARG A 246 -12.77 7.04 -1.61
CA ARG A 246 -13.16 7.59 -2.91
C ARG A 246 -12.98 6.56 -4.02
N GLU A 247 -11.80 5.97 -4.16
CA GLU A 247 -11.52 5.02 -5.26
C GLU A 247 -12.36 3.74 -5.16
N LEU A 248 -12.60 3.20 -3.95
CA LEU A 248 -13.48 2.03 -3.79
C LEU A 248 -14.94 2.36 -4.11
N ARG A 249 -15.39 3.57 -3.76
CA ARG A 249 -16.74 4.05 -4.12
C ARG A 249 -16.88 4.23 -5.61
N ASP A 250 -15.86 4.72 -6.30
CA ASP A 250 -15.92 4.95 -7.74
C ASP A 250 -15.75 3.62 -8.52
N ASN A 251 -15.07 2.62 -7.94
CA ASN A 251 -14.80 1.32 -8.55
C ASN A 251 -15.90 0.27 -8.30
N GLN A 252 -17.15 0.58 -8.66
CA GLN A 252 -18.30 -0.35 -8.48
C GLN A 252 -18.57 -1.25 -9.71
N ASN A 253 -17.87 -1.05 -10.82
CA ASN A 253 -18.10 -1.79 -12.06
C ASN A 253 -17.62 -3.24 -11.95
N ARG A 254 -18.55 -4.14 -11.62
CA ARG A 254 -18.35 -5.58 -11.53
C ARG A 254 -19.07 -6.30 -12.67
N SER A 255 -18.38 -7.23 -13.32
CA SER A 255 -18.97 -8.11 -14.32
C SER A 255 -19.84 -9.19 -13.68
N TYR A 256 -20.64 -9.89 -14.50
CA TYR A 256 -21.50 -10.98 -14.04
C TYR A 256 -20.73 -12.17 -13.46
N THR A 257 -19.45 -12.35 -13.83
CA THR A 257 -18.58 -13.43 -13.30
C THR A 257 -18.04 -13.07 -11.92
N GLY A 258 -18.07 -11.79 -11.56
CA GLY A 258 -17.52 -11.26 -10.33
C GLY A 258 -16.23 -10.47 -10.50
N GLU A 259 -15.70 -10.33 -11.72
CA GLU A 259 -14.47 -9.57 -12.02
C GLU A 259 -14.71 -8.06 -11.94
N TYR A 260 -13.78 -7.33 -11.33
CA TYR A 260 -13.79 -5.87 -11.31
C TYR A 260 -12.93 -5.31 -12.45
N ALA A 261 -13.47 -4.33 -13.16
CA ALA A 261 -12.68 -3.48 -14.04
C ALA A 261 -12.05 -2.36 -13.20
N LEU A 262 -10.72 -2.38 -13.05
CA LEU A 262 -10.00 -1.30 -12.36
C LEU A 262 -9.91 -0.08 -13.29
N ASP A 263 -10.59 1.01 -12.92
CA ASP A 263 -10.50 2.27 -13.66
C ASP A 263 -9.07 2.84 -13.59
N GLU A 264 -8.48 3.24 -14.71
CA GLU A 264 -7.12 3.79 -14.77
C GLU A 264 -6.91 5.04 -13.91
N SER A 265 -7.99 5.78 -13.61
CA SER A 265 -7.98 6.95 -12.74
C SER A 265 -7.79 6.61 -11.25
N ASN A 266 -8.06 5.36 -10.85
CA ASN A 266 -7.90 4.88 -9.47
C ASN A 266 -6.43 4.55 -9.20
N ALA A 267 -5.65 5.58 -8.84
CA ALA A 267 -4.21 5.47 -8.66
C ALA A 267 -3.81 4.51 -7.52
N LEU A 268 -4.53 4.49 -6.39
CA LEU A 268 -4.26 3.59 -5.27
C LEU A 268 -4.53 2.13 -5.66
N LEU A 269 -5.70 1.85 -6.22
CA LEU A 269 -6.08 0.49 -6.62
C LEU A 269 -5.15 -0.04 -7.72
N ASN A 270 -4.85 0.76 -8.74
CA ASN A 270 -3.94 0.35 -9.81
C ASN A 270 -2.52 0.12 -9.30
N PHE A 271 -2.02 0.96 -8.38
CA PHE A 271 -0.67 0.79 -7.84
C PHE A 271 -0.49 -0.57 -7.18
N TYR A 272 -1.44 -0.99 -6.32
CA TYR A 272 -1.30 -2.22 -5.54
C TYR A 272 -1.92 -3.47 -6.20
N LEU A 273 -2.99 -3.34 -6.97
CA LEU A 273 -3.76 -4.47 -7.50
C LEU A 273 -3.51 -4.75 -8.98
N ASN A 274 -2.91 -3.81 -9.73
CA ASN A 274 -2.58 -4.06 -11.14
C ASN A 274 -1.50 -5.15 -11.28
N ASP A 275 -0.48 -5.15 -10.42
CA ASP A 275 0.39 -6.30 -10.20
C ASP A 275 0.09 -6.89 -8.82
N ILE A 276 -0.64 -8.00 -8.79
CA ILE A 276 -1.11 -8.59 -7.53
C ILE A 276 0.04 -8.99 -6.60
N ARG A 277 1.25 -9.23 -7.14
CA ARG A 277 2.45 -9.53 -6.35
C ARG A 277 2.80 -8.37 -5.42
N MET A 278 2.52 -7.13 -5.82
CA MET A 278 2.76 -5.97 -4.95
C MET A 278 1.87 -6.01 -3.71
N ALA A 279 0.60 -6.35 -3.88
CA ALA A 279 -0.33 -6.51 -2.76
C ALA A 279 0.11 -7.66 -1.82
N ILE A 280 0.64 -8.76 -2.39
CA ILE A 280 1.14 -9.92 -1.65
C ILE A 280 2.41 -9.58 -0.87
N ASP A 281 3.43 -9.02 -1.53
CA ASP A 281 4.72 -8.68 -0.92
C ASP A 281 4.59 -7.66 0.23
N LEU A 282 3.56 -6.81 0.17
CA LEU A 282 3.28 -5.78 1.17
C LEU A 282 2.23 -6.22 2.21
N GLU A 283 1.64 -7.41 2.08
CA GLU A 283 0.57 -7.95 2.93
C GLU A 283 -0.56 -6.93 3.20
N ILE A 284 -1.02 -6.22 2.16
CA ILE A 284 -1.87 -5.02 2.30
C ILE A 284 -3.20 -5.29 3.04
N TRP A 285 -3.66 -6.54 3.03
CA TRP A 285 -4.85 -7.01 3.72
C TRP A 285 -4.74 -6.93 5.24
N LYS A 286 -3.55 -7.16 5.81
CA LYS A 286 -3.34 -7.31 7.25
C LYS A 286 -3.63 -6.03 8.03
N PRO A 287 -3.02 -4.87 7.72
CA PRO A 287 -3.32 -3.64 8.46
C PRO A 287 -4.77 -3.18 8.31
N VAL A 288 -5.39 -3.39 7.13
CA VAL A 288 -6.80 -3.07 6.91
C VAL A 288 -7.69 -4.01 7.73
N GLY A 289 -7.44 -5.32 7.67
CA GLY A 289 -8.22 -6.32 8.39
C GLY A 289 -8.10 -6.17 9.91
N ASP A 290 -6.90 -5.95 10.43
CA ASP A 290 -6.65 -5.75 11.86
C ASP A 290 -7.36 -4.48 12.39
N TYR A 291 -7.38 -3.41 11.58
CA TYR A 291 -8.14 -2.20 11.90
C TYR A 291 -9.65 -2.50 11.94
N VAL A 292 -10.21 -3.15 10.92
CA VAL A 292 -11.65 -3.44 10.83
C VAL A 292 -12.11 -4.33 12.00
N ILE A 293 -11.35 -5.37 12.34
CA ILE A 293 -11.59 -6.20 13.55
C ILE A 293 -11.62 -5.32 14.79
N SER A 294 -10.58 -4.49 14.98
CA SER A 294 -10.46 -3.61 16.14
C SER A 294 -11.58 -2.56 16.20
N TYR A 295 -12.06 -2.12 15.05
CA TYR A 295 -13.17 -1.18 14.93
C TYR A 295 -14.49 -1.86 15.33
N ILE A 296 -14.80 -3.04 14.78
CA ILE A 296 -16.00 -3.82 15.12
C ILE A 296 -16.05 -4.13 16.62
N LYS A 297 -14.93 -4.54 17.23
CA LYS A 297 -14.84 -4.81 18.68
C LYS A 297 -15.28 -3.65 19.57
N LYS A 298 -15.17 -2.40 19.07
CA LYS A 298 -15.59 -1.20 19.81
C LYS A 298 -17.08 -0.90 19.65
N GLN A 299 -17.76 -1.54 18.69
CA GLN A 299 -19.16 -1.31 18.34
C GLN A 299 -20.10 -2.17 19.19
N LYS A 300 -20.09 -1.98 20.51
CA LYS A 300 -20.87 -2.77 21.47
C LYS A 300 -22.06 -1.99 22.05
N GLY A 301 -23.03 -2.73 22.61
CA GLY A 301 -24.21 -2.15 23.23
C GLY A 301 -25.38 -1.96 22.25
N SER A 302 -26.59 -2.06 22.76
CA SER A 302 -27.83 -1.85 22.01
C SER A 302 -27.98 -0.44 21.40
N SER A 303 -27.32 0.57 21.97
CA SER A 303 -27.27 1.94 21.44
C SER A 303 -26.20 2.14 20.37
N CYS A 304 -25.45 1.10 20.00
CA CYS A 304 -24.47 1.19 18.93
C CYS A 304 -25.15 1.49 17.58
N PHE A 305 -24.56 2.37 16.78
CA PHE A 305 -25.02 2.72 15.43
C PHE A 305 -25.41 1.51 14.57
N TYR A 306 -24.68 0.39 14.71
CA TYR A 306 -24.88 -0.80 13.89
C TYR A 306 -26.00 -1.74 14.36
N ASN A 307 -26.38 -1.65 15.65
CA ASN A 307 -27.50 -2.38 16.24
C ASN A 307 -28.84 -1.62 16.05
N HIS A 308 -28.83 -0.48 15.35
CA HIS A 308 -30.04 0.26 15.02
C HIS A 308 -30.74 -0.30 13.77
N PRO A 309 -32.06 -0.06 13.64
CA PRO A 309 -32.81 -0.45 12.46
C PRO A 309 -32.20 0.08 11.16
N ASP A 310 -32.14 -0.77 10.14
CA ASP A 310 -31.77 -0.31 8.80
C ASP A 310 -32.97 0.38 8.14
N ASN A 311 -32.99 1.71 8.20
CA ASN A 311 -34.02 2.52 7.54
C ASN A 311 -33.66 2.82 6.08
N TYR A 312 -32.39 3.17 5.82
CA TYR A 312 -31.86 3.53 4.50
C TYR A 312 -30.36 3.25 4.36
N TYR A 313 -29.71 2.62 5.34
CA TYR A 313 -28.26 2.43 5.34
C TYR A 313 -27.83 1.49 4.20
N SER A 314 -28.55 0.40 3.98
CA SER A 314 -28.26 -0.54 2.87
C SER A 314 -28.44 0.07 1.48
N SER A 315 -29.28 1.09 1.33
CA SER A 315 -29.64 1.68 0.03
C SER A 315 -29.09 3.10 -0.21
N SER A 316 -28.45 3.71 0.78
CA SER A 316 -27.89 5.07 0.70
C SER A 316 -26.38 5.10 0.68
N ASP A 317 -25.82 6.29 0.44
CA ASP A 317 -24.39 6.53 0.51
C ASP A 317 -23.82 6.53 1.94
N GLU A 318 -24.67 6.44 2.98
CA GLU A 318 -24.23 6.33 4.38
C GLU A 318 -23.29 5.13 4.59
N ARG A 319 -23.48 4.04 3.82
CA ARG A 319 -22.58 2.88 3.85
C ARG A 319 -21.14 3.19 3.42
N TRP A 320 -20.92 4.20 2.58
CA TRP A 320 -19.58 4.60 2.16
C TRP A 320 -18.84 5.39 3.23
N GLU A 321 -19.52 5.90 4.25
CA GLU A 321 -18.87 6.50 5.42
C GLU A 321 -18.51 5.43 6.47
N CYS A 322 -18.98 4.20 6.30
CA CYS A 322 -18.78 3.11 7.25
C CYS A 322 -17.46 2.36 7.02
N PRO A 323 -16.54 2.35 8.00
CA PRO A 323 -15.26 1.64 7.87
C PRO A 323 -15.39 0.13 7.73
N ILE A 324 -16.45 -0.47 8.30
CA ILE A 324 -16.71 -1.91 8.14
C ILE A 324 -17.03 -2.20 6.68
N PHE A 325 -18.00 -1.48 6.09
CA PHE A 325 -18.42 -1.68 4.70
C PHE A 325 -17.29 -1.40 3.70
N VAL A 326 -16.53 -0.33 3.90
CA VAL A 326 -15.37 -0.02 3.05
C VAL A 326 -14.27 -1.06 3.20
N GLY A 327 -14.05 -1.57 4.42
CA GLY A 327 -13.19 -2.72 4.67
C GLY A 327 -13.63 -3.96 3.91
N LEU A 328 -14.93 -4.30 3.92
CA LEU A 328 -15.46 -5.42 3.15
C LEU A 328 -15.22 -5.21 1.65
N THR A 329 -15.38 -3.99 1.16
CA THR A 329 -15.27 -3.65 -0.28
C THR A 329 -13.83 -3.69 -0.76
N PHE A 330 -12.90 -3.23 0.07
CA PHE A 330 -11.48 -3.40 -0.19
C PHE A 330 -11.11 -4.87 -0.39
N PHE A 331 -11.54 -5.74 0.54
CA PHE A 331 -11.29 -7.18 0.42
C PHE A 331 -11.96 -7.78 -0.81
N ASP A 332 -13.18 -7.37 -1.17
CA ASP A 332 -13.86 -7.88 -2.36
C ASP A 332 -13.16 -7.50 -3.66
N VAL A 333 -12.75 -6.24 -3.81
CA VAL A 333 -11.98 -5.80 -4.98
C VAL A 333 -10.63 -6.54 -5.04
N MET A 334 -9.91 -6.62 -3.91
CA MET A 334 -8.60 -7.28 -3.84
C MET A 334 -8.67 -8.78 -4.14
N VAL A 335 -9.57 -9.52 -3.47
CA VAL A 335 -9.70 -10.98 -3.63
C VAL A 335 -10.24 -11.32 -5.01
N SER A 336 -11.24 -10.59 -5.50
CA SER A 336 -11.74 -10.78 -6.87
C SER A 336 -10.61 -10.53 -7.88
N THR A 337 -9.84 -9.44 -7.73
CA THR A 337 -8.70 -9.18 -8.63
C THR A 337 -7.67 -10.31 -8.60
N ALA A 338 -7.37 -10.87 -7.43
CA ALA A 338 -6.45 -12.01 -7.30
C ALA A 338 -6.97 -13.28 -8.00
N ILE A 339 -8.27 -13.59 -7.84
CA ILE A 339 -8.94 -14.71 -8.50
C ILE A 339 -8.83 -14.61 -10.02
N PHE A 340 -9.23 -13.46 -10.59
CA PHE A 340 -9.26 -13.28 -12.05
C PHE A 340 -7.85 -13.15 -12.66
N LYS A 341 -6.85 -12.72 -11.87
CA LYS A 341 -5.43 -12.76 -12.25
C LYS A 341 -4.75 -14.11 -12.02
N ARG A 342 -5.48 -15.16 -11.63
CA ARG A 342 -4.95 -16.51 -11.41
C ARG A 342 -3.84 -16.54 -10.35
N SER A 343 -3.96 -15.71 -9.32
CA SER A 343 -3.05 -15.75 -8.16
C SER A 343 -3.20 -17.09 -7.43
N LYS A 344 -2.08 -17.63 -6.94
CA LYS A 344 -2.08 -18.76 -6.00
C LYS A 344 -2.22 -18.32 -4.54
N ASP A 345 -2.08 -17.02 -4.27
CA ASP A 345 -2.25 -16.45 -2.94
C ASP A 345 -3.73 -16.09 -2.71
N ASN A 346 -4.27 -16.50 -1.57
CA ASN A 346 -5.67 -16.28 -1.19
C ASN A 346 -5.94 -14.87 -0.61
N MET A 347 -4.96 -13.98 -0.60
CA MET A 347 -5.03 -12.61 -0.10
C MET A 347 -5.58 -12.50 1.33
N TRP A 348 -5.39 -13.56 2.11
CA TRP A 348 -5.94 -13.74 3.45
C TRP A 348 -7.45 -13.44 3.55
N LEU A 349 -8.23 -13.91 2.56
CA LEU A 349 -9.68 -13.71 2.51
C LEU A 349 -10.42 -14.23 3.77
N MET A 350 -9.77 -15.05 4.59
CA MET A 350 -10.25 -15.52 5.90
C MET A 350 -10.60 -14.38 6.87
N TYR A 351 -10.11 -13.15 6.65
CA TYR A 351 -10.54 -11.98 7.43
C TYR A 351 -12.05 -11.80 7.46
N TYR A 352 -12.79 -12.22 6.42
CA TYR A 352 -14.25 -12.21 6.41
C TYR A 352 -14.87 -13.02 7.56
N ARG A 353 -14.30 -14.20 7.86
CA ARG A 353 -14.72 -15.00 9.02
C ARG A 353 -14.43 -14.27 10.34
N CYS A 354 -13.28 -13.59 10.43
CA CYS A 354 -12.94 -12.80 11.60
C CYS A 354 -13.91 -11.62 11.78
N PHE A 355 -14.22 -10.88 10.71
CA PHE A 355 -15.20 -9.79 10.75
C PHE A 355 -16.57 -10.30 11.22
N LEU A 356 -17.06 -11.40 10.63
CA LEU A 356 -18.34 -11.99 11.01
C LEU A 356 -18.36 -12.39 12.48
N LYS A 357 -17.31 -13.05 12.98
CA LYS A 357 -17.21 -13.43 14.39
C LYS A 357 -17.37 -12.22 15.30
N GLU A 358 -16.63 -11.15 15.03
CA GLU A 358 -16.66 -9.94 15.86
C GLU A 358 -17.99 -9.18 15.74
N ILE A 359 -18.63 -9.21 14.58
CA ILE A 359 -19.99 -8.68 14.39
C ILE A 359 -20.97 -9.47 15.26
N LEU A 360 -20.96 -10.80 15.21
CA LEU A 360 -21.83 -11.66 16.02
C LEU A 360 -21.58 -11.48 17.53
N GLU A 361 -20.32 -11.31 17.95
CA GLU A 361 -19.98 -11.00 19.34
C GLU A 361 -20.55 -9.64 19.79
N SER A 362 -20.60 -8.67 18.89
CA SER A 362 -21.10 -7.30 19.15
C SER A 362 -22.60 -7.12 18.86
N TYR A 363 -23.23 -8.13 18.26
CA TYR A 363 -24.64 -8.12 17.88
C TYR A 363 -25.52 -8.10 19.13
N GLU A 364 -26.36 -7.07 19.25
CA GLU A 364 -27.34 -6.92 20.33
C GLU A 364 -28.65 -6.40 19.74
N LYS A 365 -29.75 -7.09 20.02
CA LYS A 365 -31.06 -6.70 19.47
C LYS A 365 -31.53 -5.41 20.13
N SER A 366 -31.81 -4.41 19.31
CA SER A 366 -32.58 -3.24 19.72
C SER A 366 -34.07 -3.59 19.83
N SER A 367 -34.79 -2.94 20.76
CA SER A 367 -36.21 -3.16 20.98
C SER A 367 -37.11 -2.57 19.88
N SER A 368 -36.56 -1.72 19.01
CA SER A 368 -37.31 -0.97 17.98
C SER A 368 -37.24 -1.58 16.57
N ILE A 369 -36.80 -2.83 16.44
CA ILE A 369 -36.50 -3.46 15.14
C ILE A 369 -37.76 -4.11 14.55
N ASP A 370 -37.99 -3.87 13.26
CA ASP A 370 -38.92 -4.64 12.44
C ASP A 370 -38.23 -5.90 11.90
N VAL A 371 -38.54 -7.05 12.50
CA VAL A 371 -37.93 -8.35 12.20
C VAL A 371 -38.30 -8.87 10.80
N ASN A 372 -39.35 -8.31 10.17
CA ASN A 372 -39.81 -8.76 8.85
C ASN A 372 -39.09 -8.05 7.69
N ARG A 373 -38.28 -7.03 7.95
CA ARG A 373 -37.43 -6.40 6.92
C ARG A 373 -36.36 -7.38 6.44
N GLU A 374 -35.93 -7.22 5.18
CA GLU A 374 -34.82 -8.00 4.63
C GLU A 374 -33.56 -7.86 5.49
N PHE A 375 -33.24 -6.62 5.88
CA PHE A 375 -32.20 -6.30 6.86
C PHE A 375 -32.84 -5.57 8.05
N PRO A 376 -33.13 -6.29 9.15
CA PRO A 376 -33.70 -5.66 10.35
C PRO A 376 -32.76 -4.62 10.96
N MET A 377 -31.46 -4.90 11.06
CA MET A 377 -30.42 -3.98 11.50
C MET A 377 -29.32 -3.78 10.46
N ARG A 378 -28.54 -2.71 10.64
CA ARG A 378 -27.35 -2.45 9.80
C ARG A 378 -26.31 -3.57 9.86
N PHE A 379 -26.14 -4.22 11.01
CA PHE A 379 -25.30 -5.43 11.09
C PHE A 379 -25.84 -6.59 10.24
N ASP A 380 -27.17 -6.76 10.11
CA ASP A 380 -27.73 -7.82 9.27
C ASP A 380 -27.35 -7.60 7.80
N TYR A 381 -27.38 -6.35 7.32
CA TYR A 381 -26.89 -6.00 5.99
C TYR A 381 -25.39 -6.29 5.83
N LEU A 382 -24.55 -5.95 6.81
CA LEU A 382 -23.11 -6.24 6.76
C LEU A 382 -22.81 -7.75 6.77
N ILE A 383 -23.58 -8.55 7.51
CA ILE A 383 -23.49 -10.02 7.49
C ILE A 383 -23.89 -10.55 6.12
N TYR A 384 -24.97 -10.04 5.54
CA TYR A 384 -25.37 -10.37 4.18
C TYR A 384 -24.26 -10.07 3.16
N GLU A 385 -23.63 -8.90 3.22
CA GLU A 385 -22.53 -8.52 2.32
C GLU A 385 -21.33 -9.47 2.44
N LEU A 386 -20.97 -9.89 3.66
CA LEU A 386 -19.92 -10.89 3.90
C LEU A 386 -20.23 -12.22 3.19
N ILE A 387 -21.45 -12.75 3.37
CA ILE A 387 -21.88 -14.01 2.77
C ILE A 387 -21.99 -13.87 1.25
N SER A 388 -22.63 -12.81 0.76
CA SER A 388 -22.88 -12.57 -0.66
C SER A 388 -21.57 -12.46 -1.47
N ARG A 389 -20.60 -11.68 -0.98
CA ARG A 389 -19.32 -11.49 -1.68
C ARG A 389 -18.45 -12.75 -1.64
N CYS A 390 -18.37 -13.43 -0.49
CA CYS A 390 -17.66 -14.71 -0.39
C CYS A 390 -18.30 -15.79 -1.27
N ASN A 391 -19.62 -15.79 -1.36
CA ASN A 391 -20.39 -16.64 -2.28
C ASN A 391 -20.03 -16.38 -3.76
N ILE A 392 -19.77 -15.12 -4.15
CA ILE A 392 -19.30 -14.81 -5.50
C ILE A 392 -17.89 -15.36 -5.72
N TRP A 393 -16.97 -15.19 -4.75
CA TRP A 393 -15.61 -15.73 -4.87
C TRP A 393 -15.60 -17.27 -5.01
N ALA A 394 -16.36 -17.97 -4.18
CA ALA A 394 -16.52 -19.43 -4.27
C ALA A 394 -17.12 -19.85 -5.63
N GLY A 395 -18.02 -19.04 -6.18
CA GLY A 395 -18.65 -19.24 -7.48
C GLY A 395 -17.77 -18.94 -8.68
N ALA A 396 -16.69 -18.17 -8.52
CA ALA A 396 -15.88 -17.72 -9.64
C ALA A 396 -15.30 -18.90 -10.44
N THR A 397 -15.00 -20.03 -9.79
CA THR A 397 -14.54 -21.28 -10.43
C THR A 397 -15.47 -21.82 -11.53
N GLU A 398 -16.74 -21.41 -11.55
CA GLU A 398 -17.71 -21.76 -12.61
C GLU A 398 -17.38 -21.10 -13.96
N HIS A 399 -16.62 -20.00 -13.94
CA HIS A 399 -16.27 -19.19 -15.11
C HIS A 399 -14.78 -19.31 -15.48
N LEU A 400 -14.00 -20.04 -14.70
CA LEU A 400 -12.55 -20.04 -14.76
C LEU A 400 -12.03 -21.45 -15.08
N ASN A 401 -11.09 -21.54 -16.01
CA ASN A 401 -10.47 -22.80 -16.39
C ASN A 401 -9.17 -23.03 -15.62
N TYR A 402 -9.06 -24.20 -14.99
CA TYR A 402 -7.94 -24.69 -14.20
C TYR A 402 -7.40 -26.05 -14.69
N ASP A 403 -7.59 -26.39 -15.97
CA ASP A 403 -7.16 -27.68 -16.53
C ASP A 403 -5.65 -27.94 -16.35
N ASN A 404 -4.83 -26.89 -16.37
CA ASN A 404 -3.38 -26.97 -16.24
C ASN A 404 -2.88 -27.01 -14.79
N TRP A 405 -3.77 -26.90 -13.80
CA TRP A 405 -3.39 -26.86 -12.38
C TRP A 405 -3.50 -28.26 -11.76
N THR A 406 -2.53 -28.58 -10.91
CA THR A 406 -2.58 -29.79 -10.07
C THR A 406 -3.73 -29.70 -9.05
N THR A 407 -4.09 -30.83 -8.45
CA THR A 407 -5.10 -30.84 -7.38
C THR A 407 -4.68 -29.97 -6.20
N GLU A 408 -3.41 -30.03 -5.80
CA GLU A 408 -2.86 -29.23 -4.70
C GLU A 408 -2.91 -27.72 -5.01
N GLU A 409 -2.61 -27.32 -6.25
CA GLU A 409 -2.73 -25.92 -6.67
C GLU A 409 -4.18 -25.43 -6.65
N LYS A 410 -5.13 -26.29 -7.00
CA LYS A 410 -6.56 -25.97 -6.90
C LYS A 410 -7.01 -25.84 -5.46
N GLU A 411 -6.52 -26.69 -4.56
CA GLU A 411 -6.82 -26.60 -3.13
C GLU A 411 -6.18 -25.36 -2.47
N GLN A 412 -5.09 -24.84 -3.04
CA GLN A 412 -4.48 -23.58 -2.63
C GLN A 412 -5.13 -22.34 -3.26
N SER A 413 -6.00 -22.51 -4.26
CA SER A 413 -6.65 -21.40 -4.96
C SER A 413 -7.52 -20.54 -4.04
N PRO A 414 -7.64 -19.22 -4.31
CA PRO A 414 -8.52 -18.36 -3.54
C PRO A 414 -9.98 -18.83 -3.54
N GLU A 415 -10.48 -19.42 -4.62
CA GLU A 415 -11.85 -19.93 -4.70
C GLU A 415 -12.10 -21.13 -3.79
N PHE A 416 -11.10 -22.02 -3.66
CA PHE A 416 -11.20 -23.16 -2.75
C PHE A 416 -11.20 -22.69 -1.29
N PHE A 417 -10.32 -21.74 -0.98
CA PHE A 417 -10.33 -21.05 0.31
C PHE A 417 -11.63 -20.29 0.57
N ALA A 418 -12.21 -19.65 -0.45
CA ALA A 418 -13.51 -18.98 -0.34
C ALA A 418 -14.65 -19.96 -0.03
N SER A 419 -14.68 -21.13 -0.70
CA SER A 419 -15.63 -22.21 -0.38
C SER A 419 -15.52 -22.66 1.07
N LYS A 420 -14.29 -22.86 1.56
CA LYS A 420 -14.03 -23.15 2.97
C LYS A 420 -14.53 -22.04 3.89
N THR A 421 -14.15 -20.78 3.64
CA THR A 421 -14.57 -19.63 4.47
C THR A 421 -16.07 -19.45 4.49
N LEU A 422 -16.75 -19.67 3.36
CA LEU A 422 -18.21 -19.57 3.26
C LEU A 422 -18.88 -20.58 4.20
N GLY A 423 -18.40 -21.83 4.21
CA GLY A 423 -18.84 -22.85 5.16
C GLY A 423 -18.57 -22.45 6.62
N GLU A 424 -17.34 -22.03 6.93
CA GLU A 424 -16.95 -21.62 8.29
C GLU A 424 -17.75 -20.40 8.80
N MET A 425 -18.05 -19.44 7.94
CA MET A 425 -18.89 -18.28 8.27
C MET A 425 -20.32 -18.71 8.59
N MET A 426 -20.88 -19.60 7.79
CA MET A 426 -22.23 -20.10 8.03
C MET A 426 -22.30 -20.99 9.29
N TYR A 427 -21.26 -21.75 9.61
CA TYR A 427 -21.16 -22.42 10.92
C TYR A 427 -21.30 -21.44 12.08
N LEU A 428 -20.63 -20.28 12.03
CA LEU A 428 -20.75 -19.23 13.06
C LEU A 428 -22.19 -18.68 13.16
N ILE A 429 -22.86 -18.50 12.02
CA ILE A 429 -24.26 -18.04 11.97
C ILE A 429 -25.23 -19.08 12.54
N ILE A 430 -25.08 -20.36 12.17
CA ILE A 430 -25.93 -21.46 12.63
C ILE A 430 -25.82 -21.60 14.16
N THR A 431 -24.59 -21.58 14.68
CA THR A 431 -24.31 -21.79 16.10
C THR A 431 -24.66 -20.59 16.97
N SER A 432 -24.65 -19.36 16.43
CA SER A 432 -25.01 -18.13 17.14
C SER A 432 -26.46 -18.14 17.64
N GLU A 433 -26.70 -17.88 18.92
CA GLU A 433 -28.04 -17.77 19.49
C GLU A 433 -28.68 -16.38 19.29
N LYS A 434 -27.88 -15.41 18.83
CA LYS A 434 -28.28 -14.01 18.74
C LYS A 434 -29.12 -13.70 17.49
N MET A 435 -28.95 -14.45 16.40
CA MET A 435 -29.67 -14.22 15.14
C MET A 435 -30.99 -15.01 15.07
N HIS A 436 -31.98 -14.45 14.37
CA HIS A 436 -33.26 -15.12 14.15
C HIS A 436 -33.15 -16.26 13.14
N ASN A 437 -33.92 -17.34 13.34
CA ASN A 437 -33.90 -18.49 12.45
C ASN A 437 -34.27 -18.13 11.00
N ASN A 438 -35.19 -17.19 10.78
CA ASN A 438 -35.56 -16.75 9.42
C ASN A 438 -34.36 -16.16 8.66
N GLN A 439 -33.55 -15.32 9.33
CA GLN A 439 -32.34 -14.75 8.74
C GLN A 439 -31.28 -15.83 8.47
N LYS A 440 -31.12 -16.78 9.40
CA LYS A 440 -30.22 -17.92 9.20
C LYS A 440 -30.66 -18.77 8.01
N THR A 441 -31.95 -19.04 7.87
CA THR A 441 -32.50 -19.77 6.72
C THR A 441 -32.25 -19.00 5.43
N TYR A 442 -32.50 -17.69 5.38
CA TYR A 442 -32.21 -16.86 4.21
C TYR A 442 -30.73 -16.93 3.78
N LEU A 443 -29.80 -16.80 4.73
CA LEU A 443 -28.36 -16.91 4.43
C LEU A 443 -27.96 -18.32 4.01
N LEU A 444 -28.58 -19.35 4.58
CA LEU A 444 -28.38 -20.75 4.18
C LEU A 444 -28.85 -21.01 2.74
N GLU A 445 -29.95 -20.41 2.32
CA GLU A 445 -30.46 -20.53 0.94
C GLU A 445 -29.47 -19.99 -0.10
N ILE A 446 -28.77 -18.90 0.21
CA ILE A 446 -27.71 -18.36 -0.66
C ILE A 446 -26.61 -19.42 -0.88
N ILE A 447 -26.21 -20.10 0.19
CA ILE A 447 -25.16 -21.12 0.16
C ILE A 447 -25.62 -22.39 -0.56
N ILE A 448 -26.85 -22.85 -0.32
CA ILE A 448 -27.42 -24.02 -1.02
C ILE A 448 -27.50 -23.75 -2.52
N LYS A 449 -28.02 -22.58 -2.93
CA LYS A 449 -28.04 -22.17 -4.35
C LYS A 449 -26.66 -22.25 -4.99
N ARG A 450 -25.62 -21.85 -4.26
CA ARG A 450 -24.23 -21.95 -4.73
C ARG A 450 -23.74 -23.38 -4.87
N MET A 451 -23.95 -24.21 -3.85
CA MET A 451 -23.57 -25.62 -3.90
C MET A 451 -24.24 -26.33 -5.07
N ASP A 452 -25.53 -26.08 -5.29
CA ASP A 452 -26.27 -26.62 -6.43
C ASP A 452 -25.71 -26.14 -7.78
N SER A 453 -25.30 -24.87 -7.89
CA SER A 453 -24.68 -24.32 -9.10
C SER A 453 -23.33 -25.00 -9.39
N LEU A 454 -22.49 -25.15 -8.36
CA LEU A 454 -21.20 -25.84 -8.44
C LEU A 454 -21.39 -27.32 -8.83
N ASP A 455 -22.37 -27.99 -8.26
CA ASP A 455 -22.69 -29.39 -8.58
C ASP A 455 -23.10 -29.55 -10.05
N LYS A 456 -23.99 -28.67 -10.54
CA LYS A 456 -24.41 -28.63 -11.96
C LYS A 456 -23.23 -28.41 -12.91
N LYS A 457 -22.20 -27.66 -12.49
CA LYS A 457 -20.97 -27.41 -13.25
C LYS A 457 -19.88 -28.48 -13.03
N LYS A 458 -20.20 -29.60 -12.36
CA LYS A 458 -19.27 -30.70 -12.04
C LYS A 458 -18.09 -30.25 -11.16
N LYS A 459 -18.31 -29.28 -10.28
CA LYS A 459 -17.35 -28.73 -9.32
C LYS A 459 -17.66 -29.17 -7.88
N SER A 460 -18.17 -30.39 -7.69
CA SER A 460 -18.65 -30.91 -6.40
C SER A 460 -17.60 -30.93 -5.29
N ALA A 461 -16.30 -30.91 -5.62
CA ALA A 461 -15.23 -30.75 -4.64
C ALA A 461 -15.37 -29.44 -3.83
N TYR A 462 -15.73 -28.33 -4.50
CA TYR A 462 -15.95 -27.04 -3.83
C TYR A 462 -17.23 -27.06 -2.99
N SER A 463 -18.31 -27.67 -3.50
CA SER A 463 -19.55 -27.88 -2.72
C SER A 463 -19.29 -28.70 -1.46
N LYS A 464 -18.52 -29.78 -1.57
CA LYS A 464 -18.14 -30.63 -0.45
C LYS A 464 -17.30 -29.86 0.57
N GLU A 465 -16.39 -29.00 0.11
CA GLU A 465 -15.59 -28.16 1.01
C GLU A 465 -16.45 -27.15 1.78
N ILE A 466 -17.44 -26.52 1.13
CA ILE A 466 -18.44 -25.70 1.83
C ILE A 466 -19.12 -26.52 2.92
N PHE A 467 -19.66 -27.70 2.56
CA PHE A 467 -20.39 -28.55 3.50
C PHE A 467 -19.55 -29.01 4.69
N ASN A 468 -18.31 -29.46 4.45
CA ASN A 468 -17.40 -29.91 5.50
C ASN A 468 -17.19 -28.85 6.58
N ASN A 469 -17.15 -27.57 6.19
CA ASN A 469 -16.95 -26.46 7.10
C ASN A 469 -18.28 -25.86 7.64
N LEU A 470 -19.45 -26.29 7.16
CA LEU A 470 -20.75 -25.98 7.79
C LEU A 470 -20.94 -26.68 9.14
N ILE A 471 -20.29 -27.82 9.32
CA ILE A 471 -20.50 -28.72 10.46
C ILE A 471 -19.28 -28.80 11.39
N ARG A 472 -18.27 -27.94 11.18
CA ARG A 472 -17.02 -27.89 11.96
C ARG A 472 -16.69 -26.45 12.33
N ALA A 473 -16.16 -26.24 13.53
CA ALA A 473 -15.76 -24.91 14.00
C ALA A 473 -14.59 -24.28 13.21
N PHE A 474 -13.72 -25.14 12.68
CA PHE A 474 -12.58 -24.84 11.81
C PHE A 474 -12.15 -26.17 11.15
N SER A 475 -11.50 -26.15 9.98
CA SER A 475 -11.30 -27.40 9.19
C SER A 475 -10.73 -28.63 9.93
N PRO A 476 -9.71 -28.52 10.81
CA PRO A 476 -9.21 -29.67 11.56
C PRO A 476 -10.05 -30.05 12.79
N ALA A 477 -11.10 -29.30 13.12
CA ALA A 477 -11.99 -29.64 14.23
C ALA A 477 -12.82 -30.89 13.93
N SER A 478 -13.22 -31.60 15.00
CA SER A 478 -14.21 -32.66 14.91
C SER A 478 -15.57 -32.11 14.47
N ILE A 479 -16.40 -32.99 13.93
CA ILE A 479 -17.78 -32.66 13.54
C ILE A 479 -18.58 -32.26 14.79
N ASP A 480 -19.32 -31.16 14.68
CA ASP A 480 -20.20 -30.64 15.72
C ASP A 480 -21.63 -31.14 15.47
N ILE A 481 -22.04 -32.15 16.24
CA ILE A 481 -23.37 -32.78 16.14
C ILE A 481 -24.49 -31.77 16.41
N ASN A 482 -24.27 -30.80 17.31
CA ASN A 482 -25.27 -29.78 17.60
C ASN A 482 -25.47 -28.84 16.40
N ALA A 483 -24.37 -28.49 15.71
CA ALA A 483 -24.44 -27.71 14.48
C ALA A 483 -25.17 -28.47 13.36
N VAL A 484 -24.93 -29.78 13.23
CA VAL A 484 -25.65 -30.65 12.27
C VAL A 484 -27.16 -30.66 12.56
N ASN A 485 -27.56 -30.81 13.82
CA ASN A 485 -28.96 -30.81 14.22
C ASN A 485 -29.63 -29.45 13.95
N LYS A 486 -28.96 -28.34 14.29
CA LYS A 486 -29.44 -26.98 13.97
C LYS A 486 -29.53 -26.75 12.46
N LEU A 487 -28.53 -27.18 11.69
CA LEU A 487 -28.53 -27.09 10.22
C LEU A 487 -29.74 -27.83 9.62
N ARG A 488 -30.05 -29.03 10.11
CA ARG A 488 -31.21 -29.81 9.69
C ARG A 488 -32.52 -29.10 9.99
N GLN A 489 -32.65 -28.49 11.17
CA GLN A 489 -33.83 -27.68 11.51
C GLN A 489 -34.00 -26.49 10.57
N LEU A 490 -32.92 -25.75 10.30
CA LEU A 490 -32.94 -24.63 9.36
C LEU A 490 -33.27 -25.07 7.93
N TYR A 491 -32.73 -26.23 7.50
CA TYR A 491 -32.97 -26.79 6.18
C TYR A 491 -34.43 -27.19 5.93
N LYS A 492 -35.20 -27.51 6.98
CA LYS A 492 -36.65 -27.72 6.84
C LYS A 492 -37.35 -26.46 6.33
N GLY A 493 -36.89 -25.28 6.76
CA GLY A 493 -37.43 -23.98 6.35
C GLY A 493 -36.93 -23.46 5.00
N VAL A 494 -35.92 -24.08 4.40
CA VAL A 494 -35.43 -23.73 3.06
C VAL A 494 -36.51 -24.02 2.01
N ASP A 495 -36.63 -23.14 1.00
CA ASP A 495 -37.55 -23.32 -0.12
C ASP A 495 -37.42 -24.71 -0.77
N HIS A 496 -38.54 -25.38 -0.96
CA HIS A 496 -38.64 -26.69 -1.61
C HIS A 496 -38.01 -26.74 -3.02
N VAL A 497 -37.97 -25.62 -3.75
CA VAL A 497 -37.36 -25.54 -5.10
C VAL A 497 -35.84 -25.74 -5.05
N LEU A 498 -35.21 -25.44 -3.91
CA LEU A 498 -33.78 -25.60 -3.68
C LEU A 498 -33.42 -26.99 -3.11
N LYS A 499 -34.42 -27.84 -2.83
CA LYS A 499 -34.20 -29.18 -2.28
C LYS A 499 -34.01 -30.16 -3.42
N ASN A 500 -32.80 -30.67 -3.56
CA ASN A 500 -32.43 -31.65 -4.56
C ASN A 500 -31.76 -32.84 -3.89
N LYS A 501 -32.42 -34.01 -3.96
CA LYS A 501 -31.95 -35.28 -3.40
C LYS A 501 -30.57 -35.72 -3.88
N ASN A 502 -30.19 -35.27 -5.07
CA ASN A 502 -28.90 -35.61 -5.68
C ASN A 502 -27.84 -34.52 -5.48
N SER A 503 -28.15 -33.43 -4.76
CA SER A 503 -27.18 -32.39 -4.43
C SER A 503 -26.13 -32.91 -3.46
N THR A 504 -24.91 -32.35 -3.53
CA THR A 504 -23.85 -32.64 -2.56
C THR A 504 -24.32 -32.32 -1.14
N PHE A 505 -25.13 -31.26 -0.96
CA PHE A 505 -25.67 -30.87 0.35
C PHE A 505 -26.54 -31.98 0.96
N GLU A 506 -27.55 -32.48 0.25
CA GLU A 506 -28.43 -33.54 0.78
C GLU A 506 -27.67 -34.85 0.98
N VAL A 507 -26.81 -35.23 0.04
CA VAL A 507 -26.02 -36.46 0.13
C VAL A 507 -25.11 -36.42 1.35
N GLU A 508 -24.40 -35.33 1.60
CA GLU A 508 -23.50 -35.22 2.75
C GLU A 508 -24.28 -35.08 4.08
N LEU A 509 -25.41 -34.36 4.10
CA LEU A 509 -26.26 -34.25 5.29
C LEU A 509 -26.88 -35.60 5.70
N SER A 510 -27.22 -36.46 4.71
CA SER A 510 -27.82 -37.77 4.96
C SER A 510 -26.91 -38.76 5.69
N LYS A 511 -25.59 -38.55 5.64
CA LYS A 511 -24.59 -39.38 6.33
C LYS A 511 -24.63 -39.26 7.85
N TYR A 512 -25.32 -38.25 8.36
CA TYR A 512 -25.46 -37.97 9.79
C TYR A 512 -26.93 -38.16 10.19
N PRO A 513 -27.37 -39.39 10.52
CA PRO A 513 -28.76 -39.66 10.91
C PRO A 513 -29.14 -38.93 12.21
N ASP A 514 -30.45 -38.70 12.40
CA ASP A 514 -30.99 -38.06 13.59
C ASP A 514 -30.54 -38.83 14.85
N GLN A 515 -29.93 -38.11 15.80
CA GLN A 515 -29.61 -38.60 17.13
C GLN A 515 -30.59 -38.05 18.16
#